data_AF-A0A7X1CDI2-F1
#
_entry.id   AF-A0A7X1CDI2-F1
#
_cell.length_a   1.000
_cell.length_b   1.000
_cell.length_c   1.000
_cell.angle_alpha   90.00
_cell.angle_beta   90.00
_cell.angle_gamma   90.00
#
_symmetry.space_group_name_H-M   'P 1'
#
loop_
_entity.id
_entity.type
_entity.pdbx_description
1 polymer ?
#
loop_
_entity_poly.entity_id
_entity_poly.type
_entity_poly.pdbx_seq_one_letter_code
_entity_poly.pdbx_strand_id
1 'polypeptide(L)'
;MENDKINQIETILYNEDLNEATKQVASIEDSEMLYVIAANYNWDNGFSIPKAIIANNNCDMSTGLMMFYLSDGIRLLEDRESVEQSGLDEWNEFITEVYSMLETDSFKRSNISYYPKLTKVQLFKLKKSNPSIPDFFLEGIDGNDIEIPII
;
A
#
# COMPACT_ATOMS: atom_id res chain seq x y z
N MET A 1 4.11 -8.96 17.48
CA MET A 1 4.66 -9.86 16.44
C MET A 1 5.80 -10.71 17.03
N GLU A 2 6.05 -11.91 16.54
CA GLU A 2 7.15 -12.78 17.02
C GLU A 2 8.53 -12.27 16.57
N ASN A 3 9.57 -12.43 17.39
CA ASN A 3 10.92 -11.94 17.09
C ASN A 3 11.49 -12.51 15.78
N ASP A 4 11.19 -13.77 15.46
CA ASP A 4 11.68 -14.39 14.23
C ASP A 4 11.10 -13.71 12.97
N LYS A 5 9.83 -13.29 13.02
CA LYS A 5 9.22 -12.51 11.93
C LYS A 5 9.84 -11.11 11.83
N ILE A 6 10.11 -10.45 12.96
CA ILE A 6 10.78 -9.13 12.99
C ILE A 6 12.16 -9.23 12.33
N ASN A 7 12.97 -10.22 12.71
CA ASN A 7 14.31 -10.44 12.13
C ASN A 7 14.24 -10.69 10.61
N GLN A 8 13.22 -11.43 10.15
CA GLN A 8 13.02 -11.66 8.72
C GLN A 8 12.64 -10.37 7.98
N ILE A 9 11.78 -9.54 8.57
CA ILE A 9 11.39 -8.24 8.00
C ILE A 9 12.60 -7.30 7.94
N GLU A 10 13.38 -7.19 9.01
CA GLU A 10 14.64 -6.42 9.05
C GLU A 10 15.59 -6.84 7.93
N THR A 11 15.78 -8.15 7.76
CA THR A 11 16.63 -8.71 6.70
C THR A 11 16.18 -8.30 5.31
N ILE A 12 14.86 -8.24 5.06
CA ILE A 12 14.29 -7.80 3.78
C ILE A 12 14.47 -6.29 3.59
N LEU A 13 14.13 -5.49 4.60
CA LEU A 13 14.12 -4.02 4.51
C LEU A 13 15.52 -3.42 4.33
N TYR A 14 16.53 -4.04 4.92
CA TYR A 14 17.91 -3.58 4.86
C TYR A 14 18.80 -4.38 3.90
N ASN A 15 18.20 -5.24 3.06
CA ASN A 15 18.96 -5.98 2.06
C ASN A 15 19.51 -5.03 0.98
N GLU A 16 20.83 -5.04 0.78
CA GLU A 16 21.47 -4.27 -0.29
C GLU A 16 21.12 -4.82 -1.70
N ASP A 17 20.82 -6.12 -1.81
CA ASP A 17 20.36 -6.74 -3.04
C ASP A 17 18.82 -6.69 -3.12
N LEU A 18 18.31 -5.64 -3.77
CA LEU A 18 16.88 -5.45 -4.00
C LEU A 18 16.24 -6.61 -4.77
N ASN A 19 16.98 -7.32 -5.63
CA ASN A 19 16.42 -8.47 -6.35
C ASN A 19 16.16 -9.64 -5.41
N GLU A 20 17.07 -9.85 -4.45
CA GLU A 20 16.91 -10.88 -3.44
C GLU A 20 15.78 -10.53 -2.46
N ALA A 21 15.72 -9.28 -1.98
CA ALA A 21 14.60 -8.82 -1.16
C ALA A 21 13.25 -8.96 -1.87
N THR A 22 13.18 -8.62 -3.16
CA THR A 22 11.96 -8.76 -3.98
C THR A 22 11.51 -10.21 -4.07
N LYS A 23 12.44 -11.17 -4.24
CA LYS A 23 12.11 -12.61 -4.23
C LYS A 23 11.61 -13.09 -2.87
N GLN A 24 12.20 -12.60 -1.79
CA GLN A 24 11.77 -12.92 -0.43
C GLN A 24 10.37 -12.38 -0.17
N VAL A 25 10.08 -11.14 -0.57
CA VAL A 25 8.73 -10.55 -0.47
C VAL A 25 7.71 -11.38 -1.25
N ALA A 26 8.05 -11.82 -2.46
CA ALA A 26 7.15 -12.62 -3.30
C ALA A 26 6.82 -14.01 -2.71
N SER A 27 7.63 -14.53 -1.78
CA SER A 27 7.41 -15.84 -1.13
C SER A 27 6.77 -15.75 0.25
N ILE A 28 6.46 -14.54 0.76
CA ILE A 28 5.81 -14.36 2.05
C ILE A 28 4.36 -14.89 1.99
N GLU A 29 4.02 -15.76 2.95
CA GLU A 29 2.67 -16.31 3.11
C GLU A 29 1.83 -15.56 4.16
N ASP A 30 2.47 -14.68 4.93
CA ASP A 30 1.88 -13.97 6.05
C ASP A 30 1.49 -12.54 5.66
N SER A 31 0.20 -12.24 5.71
CA SER A 31 -0.35 -10.91 5.37
C SER A 31 0.09 -9.81 6.34
N GLU A 32 0.28 -10.11 7.64
CA GLU A 32 0.76 -9.13 8.62
C GLU A 32 2.22 -8.76 8.34
N MET A 33 3.05 -9.72 7.92
CA MET A 33 4.42 -9.42 7.49
C MET A 33 4.46 -8.50 6.29
N LEU A 34 3.62 -8.74 5.26
CA LEU A 34 3.52 -7.84 4.10
C LEU A 34 3.08 -6.43 4.51
N TYR A 35 2.11 -6.33 5.42
CA TYR A 35 1.66 -5.05 5.98
C TYR A 35 2.81 -4.32 6.69
N VAL A 36 3.56 -5.00 7.57
CA VAL A 36 4.66 -4.37 8.30
C VAL A 36 5.82 -3.97 7.38
N ILE A 37 6.13 -4.77 6.36
CA ILE A 37 7.14 -4.42 5.35
C ILE A 37 6.70 -3.15 4.61
N ALA A 38 5.46 -3.10 4.13
CA ALA A 38 4.92 -1.92 3.45
C ALA A 38 4.97 -0.66 4.33
N ALA A 39 4.66 -0.79 5.62
CA ALA A 39 4.67 0.32 6.57
C ALA A 39 6.07 0.88 6.88
N ASN A 40 7.11 0.05 6.83
CA ASN A 40 8.50 0.43 7.17
C ASN A 40 9.39 0.64 5.93
N TYR A 41 8.87 0.42 4.73
CA TYR A 41 9.67 0.50 3.51
C TYR A 41 10.22 1.91 3.25
N ASN A 42 11.51 2.00 2.95
CA ASN A 42 12.13 3.22 2.48
C ASN A 42 11.81 3.44 0.98
N TRP A 43 10.85 4.32 0.68
CA TRP A 43 10.41 4.62 -0.68
C TRP A 43 11.49 5.22 -1.59
N ASP A 44 12.60 5.73 -1.03
CA ASP A 44 13.78 6.14 -1.82
C ASP A 44 14.46 4.95 -2.53
N ASN A 45 14.18 3.71 -2.11
CA ASN A 45 14.70 2.49 -2.73
C ASN A 45 13.92 2.06 -4.01
N GLY A 46 12.97 2.87 -4.46
CA GLY A 46 12.21 2.65 -5.71
C GLY A 46 10.99 1.72 -5.54
N PHE A 47 10.50 1.17 -6.65
CA PHE A 47 9.22 0.45 -6.68
C PHE A 47 9.32 -1.08 -6.76
N SER A 48 10.51 -1.68 -6.79
CA SER A 48 10.67 -3.14 -6.93
C SER A 48 9.99 -3.93 -5.80
N ILE A 49 10.25 -3.54 -4.54
CA ILE A 49 9.61 -4.16 -3.37
C ILE A 49 8.11 -3.80 -3.30
N PRO A 50 7.69 -2.52 -3.45
CA PRO A 50 6.28 -2.16 -3.55
C PRO A 50 5.48 -3.00 -4.56
N LYS A 51 6.03 -3.17 -5.78
CA LYS A 51 5.43 -4.01 -6.84
C LYS A 51 5.34 -5.47 -6.42
N ALA A 52 6.38 -6.01 -5.76
CA ALA A 52 6.34 -7.37 -5.24
C ALA A 52 5.32 -7.57 -4.10
N ILE A 53 5.11 -6.56 -3.24
CA ILE A 53 4.09 -6.61 -2.19
C ILE A 53 2.72 -6.71 -2.84
N ILE A 54 2.36 -5.79 -3.74
CA ILE A 54 1.01 -5.76 -4.33
C ILE A 54 0.73 -6.99 -5.22
N ALA A 55 1.77 -7.56 -5.84
CA ALA A 55 1.65 -8.78 -6.65
C ALA A 55 1.61 -10.07 -5.83
N ASN A 56 1.89 -10.03 -4.52
CA ASN A 56 1.85 -11.22 -3.68
C ASN A 56 0.39 -11.64 -3.40
N ASN A 57 0.06 -12.92 -3.60
CA ASN A 57 -1.28 -13.48 -3.35
C ASN A 57 -1.77 -13.34 -1.89
N ASN A 58 -0.88 -13.07 -0.95
CA ASN A 58 -1.19 -12.83 0.45
C ASN A 58 -1.30 -11.34 0.79
N CYS A 59 -1.06 -10.45 -0.17
CA CYS A 59 -1.30 -9.02 0.00
C CYS A 59 -2.79 -8.78 0.15
N ASP A 60 -3.16 -8.21 1.29
CA ASP A 60 -4.54 -7.98 1.62
C ASP A 60 -4.99 -6.56 1.27
N MET A 61 -6.31 -6.37 1.21
CA MET A 61 -6.89 -5.10 0.77
C MET A 61 -6.43 -3.91 1.63
N SER A 62 -6.19 -4.11 2.93
CA SER A 62 -5.69 -3.06 3.82
C SER A 62 -4.24 -2.70 3.52
N THR A 63 -3.39 -3.69 3.22
CA THR A 63 -2.03 -3.44 2.71
C THR A 63 -2.06 -2.71 1.37
N GLY A 64 -2.93 -3.12 0.43
CA GLY A 64 -3.10 -2.44 -0.85
C GLY A 64 -3.54 -0.97 -0.69
N LEU A 65 -4.51 -0.72 0.19
CA LEU A 65 -4.97 0.65 0.49
C LEU A 65 -3.88 1.48 1.18
N MET A 66 -3.09 0.89 2.07
CA MET A 66 -1.93 1.55 2.66
C MET A 66 -0.89 1.92 1.60
N MET A 67 -0.54 0.99 0.72
CA MET A 67 0.42 1.23 -0.38
C MET A 67 -0.07 2.33 -1.33
N PHE A 68 -1.38 2.39 -1.59
CA PHE A 68 -1.99 3.48 -2.37
C PHE A 68 -1.74 4.85 -1.72
N TYR A 69 -1.92 4.95 -0.41
CA TYR A 69 -1.75 6.23 0.31
C TYR A 69 -0.29 6.60 0.56
N LEU A 70 0.58 5.63 0.86
CA LEU A 70 2.02 5.85 1.02
C LEU A 70 2.68 6.32 -0.28
N SER A 71 2.13 5.91 -1.43
CA SER A 71 2.58 6.35 -2.75
C SER A 71 1.88 7.62 -3.26
N ASP A 72 1.25 8.43 -2.39
CA ASP A 72 0.57 9.68 -2.78
C ASP A 72 -0.62 9.49 -3.75
N GLY A 73 -1.30 8.34 -3.66
CA GLY A 73 -2.45 7.98 -4.49
C GLY A 73 -3.67 8.91 -4.31
N ILE A 74 -3.71 9.72 -3.24
CA ILE A 74 -4.75 10.76 -3.07
C ILE A 74 -4.83 11.68 -4.28
N ARG A 75 -3.71 11.96 -4.98
CA ARG A 75 -3.71 12.76 -6.20
C ARG A 75 -4.58 12.18 -7.30
N LEU A 76 -4.64 10.85 -7.39
CA LEU A 76 -5.50 10.16 -8.36
C LEU A 76 -6.99 10.36 -8.04
N LEU A 77 -7.33 10.43 -6.75
CA LEU A 77 -8.70 10.73 -6.30
C LEU A 77 -9.08 12.21 -6.49
N GLU A 78 -8.11 13.11 -6.39
CA GLU A 78 -8.32 14.56 -6.54
C GLU A 78 -8.40 14.99 -8.01
N ASP A 79 -7.46 14.53 -8.84
CA ASP A 79 -7.34 14.91 -10.25
C ASP A 79 -6.56 13.86 -11.05
N ARG A 80 -7.30 12.87 -11.57
CA ARG A 80 -6.75 11.79 -12.40
C ARG A 80 -6.04 12.28 -13.66
N GLU A 81 -6.54 13.34 -14.31
CA GLU A 81 -5.92 13.87 -15.53
C GLU A 81 -4.53 14.43 -15.23
N SER A 82 -4.36 15.12 -14.10
CA SER A 82 -3.05 15.63 -13.68
C SER A 82 -2.03 14.52 -13.39
N VAL A 83 -2.48 13.38 -12.87
CA VAL A 83 -1.64 12.21 -12.63
C VAL A 83 -1.16 11.62 -13.95
N GLU A 84 -2.09 11.44 -14.89
CA GLU A 84 -1.81 10.92 -16.24
C GLU A 84 -0.81 11.79 -17.01
N GLN A 85 -0.80 13.11 -16.74
CA GLN A 85 0.09 14.09 -17.38
C GLN A 85 1.36 14.42 -16.57
N SER A 86 1.59 13.74 -15.43
CA SER A 86 2.67 14.10 -14.49
C SER A 86 4.09 13.89 -15.03
N GLY A 87 4.28 13.04 -16.04
CA GLY A 87 5.59 12.63 -16.55
C GLY A 87 6.39 11.74 -15.59
N LEU A 88 5.76 11.24 -14.51
CA LEU A 88 6.34 10.31 -13.55
C LEU A 88 5.87 8.89 -13.87
N ASP A 89 6.37 8.32 -14.96
CA ASP A 89 5.82 7.11 -15.57
C ASP A 89 5.77 5.91 -14.61
N GLU A 90 6.86 5.63 -13.87
CA GLU A 90 6.93 4.48 -12.95
C GLU A 90 5.97 4.64 -11.76
N TRP A 91 5.88 5.84 -11.20
CA TRP A 91 4.96 6.15 -10.13
C TRP A 91 3.50 6.04 -10.60
N ASN A 92 3.20 6.64 -11.75
CA ASN A 92 1.86 6.64 -12.35
C ASN A 92 1.39 5.21 -12.66
N GLU A 93 2.27 4.39 -13.26
CA GLU A 93 2.02 2.97 -13.49
C GLU A 93 1.67 2.26 -12.18
N PHE A 94 2.50 2.43 -11.14
CA PHE A 94 2.29 1.81 -9.84
C PHE A 94 0.95 2.22 -9.20
N ILE A 95 0.67 3.52 -9.08
CA ILE A 95 -0.56 3.96 -8.39
C ILE A 95 -1.83 3.60 -9.15
N THR A 96 -1.77 3.59 -10.49
CA THR A 96 -2.89 3.18 -11.33
C THR A 96 -3.15 1.68 -11.22
N GLU A 97 -2.09 0.87 -11.15
CA GLU A 97 -2.19 -0.57 -10.89
C GLU A 97 -2.83 -0.84 -9.53
N VAL A 98 -2.33 -0.23 -8.46
CA VAL A 98 -2.90 -0.39 -7.10
C VAL A 98 -4.36 0.06 -7.07
N TYR A 99 -4.68 1.21 -7.66
CA TYR A 99 -6.05 1.71 -7.73
C TYR A 99 -6.97 0.72 -8.45
N SER A 100 -6.54 0.20 -9.60
CA SER A 100 -7.31 -0.80 -10.35
C SER A 100 -7.56 -2.05 -9.51
N MET A 101 -6.53 -2.57 -8.83
CA MET A 101 -6.66 -3.76 -7.99
C MET A 101 -7.59 -3.56 -6.79
N LEU A 102 -7.62 -2.34 -6.22
CA LEU A 102 -8.57 -1.96 -5.17
C LEU A 102 -10.01 -1.91 -5.70
N GLU A 103 -10.22 -1.34 -6.90
CA GLU A 103 -11.56 -1.29 -7.52
C GLU A 103 -12.08 -2.68 -7.91
N THR A 104 -11.20 -3.57 -8.37
CA THR A 104 -11.57 -4.93 -8.80
C THR A 104 -11.54 -5.97 -7.68
N ASP A 105 -11.40 -5.55 -6.42
CA ASP A 105 -11.35 -6.42 -5.23
C ASP A 105 -10.36 -7.60 -5.40
N SER A 106 -9.19 -7.31 -5.99
CA SER A 106 -8.21 -8.34 -6.39
C SER A 106 -7.24 -8.73 -5.29
N PHE A 107 -7.24 -7.98 -4.17
CA PHE A 107 -6.45 -8.30 -2.99
C PHE A 107 -7.11 -9.39 -2.15
N LYS A 108 -6.30 -10.09 -1.35
CA LYS A 108 -6.81 -11.04 -0.35
C LYS A 108 -7.67 -10.29 0.67
N ARG A 109 -8.75 -10.93 1.12
CA ARG A 109 -9.49 -10.45 2.30
C ARG A 109 -8.80 -10.98 3.55
N SER A 110 -8.40 -10.07 4.44
CA SER A 110 -7.83 -10.37 5.74
C SER A 110 -8.61 -9.66 6.84
N ASN A 111 -8.21 -9.85 8.10
CA ASN A 111 -8.76 -9.10 9.23
C ASN A 111 -7.80 -8.00 9.69
N ILE A 112 -7.01 -7.41 8.80
CA ILE A 112 -6.13 -6.27 9.10
C ILE A 112 -6.90 -4.98 8.84
N SER A 113 -6.85 -4.01 9.75
CA SER A 113 -7.43 -2.69 9.52
C SER A 113 -6.43 -1.72 8.87
N TYR A 114 -6.94 -0.78 8.09
CA TYR A 114 -6.16 0.41 7.69
C TYR A 114 -7.07 1.62 7.54
N TYR A 115 -6.65 2.76 8.12
CA TYR A 115 -7.39 4.01 8.05
C TYR A 115 -6.49 5.12 7.48
N PRO A 116 -6.85 5.71 6.33
CA PRO A 116 -6.05 6.77 5.74
C PRO A 116 -6.11 8.05 6.60
N LYS A 117 -4.97 8.72 6.74
CA LYS A 117 -4.85 9.96 7.51
C LYS A 117 -5.35 11.18 6.72
N LEU A 118 -6.62 11.17 6.35
CA LEU A 118 -7.26 12.29 5.65
C LEU A 118 -7.74 13.37 6.62
N THR A 119 -7.47 14.63 6.28
CA THR A 119 -8.04 15.76 7.01
C THR A 119 -9.52 15.93 6.69
N LYS A 120 -10.28 16.58 7.58
CA LYS A 120 -11.69 16.95 7.33
C LYS A 120 -11.86 17.76 6.04
N VAL A 121 -10.87 18.60 5.70
CA VAL A 121 -10.88 19.42 4.48
C VAL A 121 -10.69 18.55 3.24
N GLN A 122 -9.75 17.61 3.26
CA GLN A 122 -9.55 16.66 2.15
C GLN A 122 -10.80 15.80 1.92
N LEU A 123 -11.36 15.21 2.99
CA LEU A 123 -12.60 14.44 2.91
C LEU A 123 -13.75 15.25 2.28
N PHE A 124 -13.94 16.50 2.72
CA PHE A 124 -14.96 17.37 2.16
C PHE A 124 -14.72 17.67 0.68
N LYS A 125 -13.48 17.95 0.28
CA LYS A 125 -13.14 18.22 -1.12
C LYS A 125 -13.38 17.01 -2.01
N LEU A 126 -12.90 15.83 -1.60
CA LEU A 126 -13.07 14.57 -2.32
C LEU A 126 -14.54 14.19 -2.48
N LYS A 127 -15.33 14.20 -1.41
CA LYS A 127 -16.78 13.91 -1.48
C LYS A 127 -17.54 14.91 -2.37
N LYS A 128 -17.06 16.16 -2.45
CA LYS A 128 -17.66 17.19 -3.30
C LYS A 128 -17.26 17.06 -4.78
N SER A 129 -16.00 16.75 -5.07
CA SER A 129 -15.50 16.60 -6.45
C SER A 129 -16.01 15.33 -7.09
N ASN A 130 -16.02 14.22 -6.35
CA ASN A 130 -16.51 12.94 -6.81
C ASN A 130 -17.32 12.22 -5.70
N PRO A 131 -18.65 12.39 -5.69
CA PRO A 131 -19.53 11.72 -4.72
C PRO A 131 -19.56 10.19 -4.83
N SER A 132 -19.01 9.62 -5.91
CA SER A 132 -19.02 8.19 -6.18
C SER A 132 -17.71 7.49 -5.76
N ILE A 133 -16.77 8.20 -5.12
CA ILE A 133 -15.57 7.57 -4.55
C ILE A 133 -16.03 6.49 -3.55
N PRO A 134 -15.56 5.24 -3.69
CA PRO A 134 -15.89 4.18 -2.73
C PRO A 134 -15.49 4.57 -1.30
N ASP A 135 -16.37 4.32 -0.34
CA ASP A 135 -16.18 4.76 1.05
C ASP A 135 -14.89 4.25 1.67
N PHE A 136 -14.41 3.05 1.29
CA PHE A 136 -13.16 2.50 1.84
C PHE A 136 -11.93 3.37 1.52
N PHE A 137 -11.93 4.14 0.41
CA PHE A 137 -10.87 5.10 0.16
C PHE A 137 -10.91 6.24 1.17
N LEU A 138 -12.07 6.63 1.67
CA LEU A 138 -12.25 7.80 2.52
C LEU A 138 -12.23 7.45 4.02
N GLU A 139 -12.83 6.31 4.36
CA GLU A 139 -13.15 5.89 5.72
C GLU A 139 -12.27 4.72 6.17
N GLY A 140 -11.53 4.08 5.26
CA GLY A 140 -10.64 2.96 5.57
C GLY A 140 -11.32 1.60 5.51
N ILE A 141 -10.61 0.60 6.03
CA ILE A 141 -11.04 -0.80 6.10
C ILE A 141 -10.96 -1.23 7.56
N ASP A 142 -12.09 -1.75 8.07
CA ASP A 142 -12.20 -2.28 9.43
C ASP A 142 -11.46 -3.62 9.59
N GLY A 143 -10.93 -3.87 10.78
CA GLY A 143 -10.18 -5.08 11.12
C GLY A 143 -9.44 -4.93 12.44
N ASN A 144 -8.43 -5.78 12.63
CA ASN A 144 -7.48 -5.71 13.73
C ASN A 144 -6.37 -4.70 13.40
N ASP A 145 -6.07 -3.84 14.35
CA ASP A 145 -4.89 -2.98 14.27
C ASP A 145 -3.63 -3.83 14.40
N ILE A 146 -2.68 -3.61 13.50
CA ILE A 146 -1.39 -4.30 13.49
C ILE A 146 -0.35 -3.34 14.03
N GLU A 147 0.26 -3.71 15.14
CA GLU A 147 1.37 -2.96 15.72
C GLU A 147 2.56 -2.97 14.75
N ILE A 148 2.96 -1.78 14.29
CA ILE A 148 4.12 -1.59 13.44
C ILE A 148 5.34 -1.44 14.36
N PRO A 149 6.24 -2.45 14.44
CA PRO A 149 7.47 -2.32 15.23
C PRO A 149 8.37 -1.23 14.64
N ILE A 150 9.16 -0.60 15.50
CA ILE A 150 10.25 0.26 15.08
C ILE A 150 11.37 -0.66 14.59
N ILE A 151 11.70 -0.53 13.31
CA ILE A 151 12.74 -1.29 12.60
C ILE A 151 13.88 -0.34 12.24
#